data_AF-A0A829PUI1-F1
#
_entry.id   AF-A0A829PUI1-F1
#
_cell.length_a   1.000
_cell.length_b   1.000
_cell.length_c   1.000
_cell.angle_alpha   90.00
_cell.angle_beta   90.00
_cell.angle_gamma   90.00
#
_symmetry.space_group_name_H-M   'P 1'
#
loop_
_entity.id
_entity.type
_entity.pdbx_description
1 polymer ?
#
loop_
_entity_poly.entity_id
_entity_poly.type
_entity_poly.pdbx_seq_one_letter_code
_entity_poly.pdbx_strand_id
1 'polypeptide(L)'
;MSKNSKAYREAAEKVDREKLYTPLEATKLAKETSSKKYDATVEVAMRLGVDPRKADQMVRGTVNLPHGTGKTARVIVFAVGDKAEAAAAAGADVVGSDDLIERIQGGWVDFDAAIATPDQMAKVGRIARVLGPRGLMPNPKTGTVTPMWPRPSPISRAERSTSASTSTPTST
;
A
#
# COMPACT_ATOMS: atom_id res chain seq x y z
N MET A 1 29.74 -7.96 -19.81
CA MET A 1 29.38 -7.54 -18.44
C MET A 1 29.34 -6.02 -18.42
N SER A 2 28.15 -5.44 -18.50
CA SER A 2 27.96 -3.98 -18.61
C SER A 2 28.57 -3.28 -17.40
N LYS A 3 29.53 -2.37 -17.64
CA LYS A 3 30.13 -1.55 -16.59
C LYS A 3 29.03 -0.77 -15.87
N ASN A 4 28.85 -1.05 -14.58
CA ASN A 4 27.93 -0.30 -13.73
C ASN A 4 28.20 1.20 -13.85
N SER A 5 27.13 2.02 -13.78
CA SER A 5 27.23 3.48 -13.91
C SER A 5 28.15 4.07 -12.83
N LYS A 6 28.78 5.23 -13.12
CA LYS A 6 29.68 5.90 -12.17
C LYS A 6 29.00 6.15 -10.81
N ALA A 7 27.75 6.62 -10.85
CA ALA A 7 26.92 6.82 -9.66
C ALA A 7 26.68 5.54 -8.84
N TYR A 8 26.53 4.38 -9.49
CA TYR A 8 26.39 3.11 -8.78
C TYR A 8 27.69 2.71 -8.08
N ARG A 9 28.85 2.95 -8.71
CA ARG A 9 30.16 2.60 -8.11
C ARG A 9 30.45 3.47 -6.90
N GLU A 10 30.19 4.77 -6.98
CA GLU A 10 30.32 5.71 -5.86
C GLU A 10 29.40 5.36 -4.67
N ALA A 11 28.18 4.87 -4.94
CA ALA A 11 27.29 4.38 -3.89
C ALA A 11 27.77 3.05 -3.30
N ALA A 12 28.27 2.13 -4.14
CA ALA A 12 28.76 0.83 -3.70
C ALA A 12 30.03 0.91 -2.84
N GLU A 13 30.90 1.90 -3.08
CA GLU A 13 32.09 2.14 -2.25
C GLU A 13 31.77 2.57 -0.81
N LYS A 14 30.59 3.16 -0.58
CA LYS A 14 30.13 3.56 0.75
C LYS A 14 29.49 2.42 1.54
N VAL A 15 29.15 1.32 0.86
CA VAL A 15 28.48 0.16 1.45
C VAL A 15 29.50 -0.94 1.68
N ASP A 16 29.82 -1.18 2.94
CA ASP A 16 30.62 -2.33 3.34
C ASP A 16 29.74 -3.59 3.32
N ARG A 17 30.20 -4.65 2.65
CA ARG A 17 29.46 -5.90 2.53
C ARG A 17 29.65 -6.82 3.73
N GLU A 18 30.72 -6.65 4.48
CA GLU A 18 31.05 -7.52 5.61
C GLU A 18 30.49 -6.97 6.93
N LYS A 19 30.20 -5.67 6.97
CA LYS A 19 29.61 -5.02 8.15
C LYS A 19 28.11 -5.30 8.25
N LEU A 20 27.69 -5.79 9.43
CA LEU A 20 26.28 -5.84 9.82
C LEU A 20 25.85 -4.46 10.32
N TYR A 21 25.06 -3.76 9.51
CA TYR A 21 24.48 -2.48 9.89
C TYR A 21 23.23 -2.67 10.76
N THR A 22 23.06 -1.83 11.77
CA THR A 22 21.79 -1.72 12.48
C THR A 22 20.72 -1.07 11.58
N PRO A 23 19.41 -1.27 11.84
CA PRO A 23 18.35 -0.68 11.00
C PRO A 23 18.43 0.85 10.86
N LEU A 24 18.86 1.55 11.92
CA LEU A 24 19.04 3.00 11.92
C LEU A 24 20.25 3.45 11.11
N GLU A 25 21.33 2.69 11.11
CA GLU A 25 22.51 2.98 10.29
C GLU A 25 22.23 2.69 8.82
N ALA A 26 21.56 1.57 8.54
CA ALA A 26 21.18 1.18 7.18
C ALA A 26 20.25 2.20 6.53
N THR A 27 19.28 2.76 7.28
CA THR A 27 18.36 3.79 6.76
C THR A 27 19.06 5.12 6.46
N LYS A 28 20.03 5.52 7.30
CA LYS A 28 20.86 6.71 7.03
C LYS A 28 21.71 6.51 5.78
N LEU A 29 22.38 5.36 5.68
CA LEU A 29 23.20 5.01 4.53
C LEU A 29 22.36 4.95 3.25
N ALA A 30 21.16 4.36 3.30
CA ALA A 30 20.23 4.30 2.18
C ALA A 30 19.88 5.70 1.66
N LYS A 31 19.68 6.67 2.55
CA LYS A 31 19.42 8.08 2.19
C LYS A 31 20.62 8.74 1.51
N GLU A 32 21.84 8.43 1.96
CA GLU A 32 23.08 8.96 1.39
C GLU A 32 23.45 8.35 0.02
N THR A 33 23.08 7.09 -0.18
CA THR A 33 23.26 6.37 -1.46
C THR A 33 22.12 6.63 -2.45
N SER A 34 21.08 7.35 -2.03
CA SER A 34 19.90 7.64 -2.84
C SER A 34 20.21 8.60 -4.01
N SER A 35 19.46 8.44 -5.10
CA SER A 35 19.53 9.33 -6.25
C SER A 35 19.03 10.73 -5.88
N LYS A 36 19.81 11.77 -6.20
CA LYS A 36 19.46 13.17 -5.89
C LYS A 36 18.36 13.76 -6.78
N LYS A 37 17.93 13.05 -7.83
CA LYS A 37 17.07 13.61 -8.90
C LYS A 37 15.58 13.30 -8.73
N TYR A 38 15.23 12.28 -7.97
CA TYR A 38 13.84 11.82 -7.80
C TYR A 38 13.67 11.20 -6.42
N ASP A 39 12.43 11.11 -5.96
CA ASP A 39 12.11 10.46 -4.70
C ASP A 39 12.29 8.94 -4.83
N ALA A 40 13.33 8.42 -4.19
CA ALA A 40 13.71 7.02 -4.33
C ALA A 40 12.93 6.14 -3.36
N THR A 41 12.51 4.97 -3.83
CA THR A 41 11.85 3.97 -2.98
C THR A 41 12.89 3.12 -2.28
N VAL A 42 12.73 2.92 -0.97
CA VAL A 42 13.54 1.98 -0.19
C VAL A 42 12.87 0.62 -0.22
N GLU A 43 13.58 -0.38 -0.76
CA GLU A 43 13.13 -1.77 -0.80
C GLU A 43 13.96 -2.63 0.13
N VAL A 44 13.33 -3.60 0.78
CA VAL A 44 14.00 -4.56 1.67
C VAL A 44 13.95 -5.94 1.04
N ALA A 45 15.10 -6.43 0.59
CA ALA A 45 15.25 -7.79 0.09
C ALA A 45 15.57 -8.75 1.25
N MET A 46 14.69 -9.71 1.51
CA MET A 46 14.90 -10.73 2.53
C MET A 46 15.00 -12.10 1.87
N ARG A 47 16.08 -12.84 2.17
CA ARG A 47 16.20 -14.23 1.76
C ARG A 47 15.54 -15.11 2.80
N LEU A 48 14.39 -15.68 2.45
CA LEU A 48 13.68 -16.64 3.29
C LEU A 48 14.19 -18.06 2.99
N GLY A 49 14.30 -18.89 4.04
CA GLY A 49 14.70 -20.30 3.94
C GLY A 49 13.56 -21.26 3.54
N VAL A 50 12.57 -20.76 2.81
CA VAL A 50 11.37 -21.51 2.42
C VAL A 50 11.54 -22.16 1.06
N ASP A 51 10.95 -23.33 0.87
CA ASP A 51 10.84 -23.98 -0.43
C ASP A 51 9.58 -23.50 -1.16
N PRO A 52 9.70 -22.68 -2.22
CA PRO A 52 8.55 -22.13 -2.94
C PRO A 52 7.73 -23.18 -3.68
N ARG A 53 8.22 -24.43 -3.81
CA ARG A 53 7.49 -25.53 -4.44
C ARG A 53 6.45 -26.15 -3.50
N LYS A 54 6.58 -25.96 -2.19
CA LYS A 54 5.64 -26.47 -1.19
C LYS A 54 4.63 -25.37 -0.83
N ALA A 55 3.36 -25.62 -1.10
CA ALA A 55 2.29 -24.64 -0.86
C ALA A 55 2.23 -24.17 0.60
N ASP A 56 2.52 -25.05 1.56
CA ASP A 56 2.47 -24.75 3.00
C ASP A 56 3.58 -23.80 3.47
N GLN A 57 4.66 -23.67 2.68
CA GLN A 57 5.78 -22.78 2.99
C GLN A 57 5.70 -21.46 2.22
N MET A 58 4.65 -21.26 1.42
CA MET A 58 4.47 -20.04 0.65
C MET A 58 3.98 -18.90 1.55
N VAL A 59 4.87 -17.97 1.87
CA VAL A 59 4.52 -16.78 2.66
C VAL A 59 3.87 -15.74 1.75
N ARG A 60 2.57 -15.49 1.95
CA ARG A 60 1.84 -14.36 1.36
C ARG A 60 1.11 -13.63 2.47
N GLY A 61 1.51 -12.39 2.73
CA GLY A 61 0.92 -11.56 3.76
C GLY A 61 0.84 -10.10 3.33
N THR A 62 -0.09 -9.38 3.91
CA THR A 62 -0.19 -7.93 3.84
C THR A 62 0.13 -7.36 5.22
N VAL A 63 0.90 -6.28 5.26
CA VAL A 63 1.23 -5.60 6.51
C VAL A 63 0.92 -4.12 6.33
N ASN A 64 0.25 -3.55 7.32
CA ASN A 64 0.01 -2.12 7.38
C ASN A 64 1.22 -1.44 8.01
N LEU A 65 1.88 -0.57 7.24
CA LEU A 65 2.97 0.24 7.77
C LEU A 65 2.41 1.36 8.65
N PRO A 66 2.94 1.56 9.88
CA PRO A 66 2.43 2.57 10.82
C PRO A 66 2.60 4.00 10.30
N HIS A 67 3.59 4.23 9.43
CA HIS A 67 3.87 5.54 8.82
C HIS A 67 3.46 5.61 7.33
N GLY A 68 2.76 4.59 6.82
CA GLY A 68 2.41 4.50 5.41
C GLY A 68 3.63 4.39 4.49
N THR A 69 3.40 4.48 3.18
CA THR A 69 4.45 4.45 2.13
C THR A 69 4.83 5.84 1.63
N GLY A 70 4.35 6.91 2.26
CA GLY A 70 4.57 8.30 1.85
C GLY A 70 3.83 8.72 0.57
N LYS A 71 3.11 7.79 -0.09
CA LYS A 71 2.18 8.10 -1.19
C LYS A 71 0.77 8.24 -0.63
N THR A 72 0.07 9.31 -1.01
CA THR A 72 -1.37 9.42 -0.84
C THR A 72 -2.03 8.38 -1.74
N ALA A 73 -2.32 7.21 -1.18
CA ALA A 73 -2.99 6.15 -1.89
C ALA A 73 -4.41 6.60 -2.19
N ARG A 74 -4.76 6.70 -3.48
CA ARG A 74 -6.13 7.02 -3.88
C ARG A 74 -6.97 5.77 -3.84
N VAL A 75 -7.99 5.78 -2.99
CA VAL A 75 -8.84 4.63 -2.70
C VAL A 75 -10.21 4.84 -3.32
N ILE A 76 -10.60 3.94 -4.21
CA ILE A 76 -11.95 3.89 -4.77
C ILE A 76 -12.79 2.82 -4.06
N VAL A 77 -14.06 3.11 -3.84
CA VAL A 77 -14.99 2.19 -3.18
C VAL A 77 -16.20 1.90 -4.07
N PHE A 78 -16.42 0.61 -4.34
CA PHE A 78 -17.61 0.09 -5.02
C PHE A 78 -18.71 -0.25 -3.99
N ALA A 79 -19.61 0.69 -3.77
CA ALA A 79 -20.72 0.57 -2.82
C ALA A 79 -21.97 1.30 -3.32
N VAL A 80 -23.13 0.93 -2.78
CA VAL A 80 -24.45 1.51 -3.08
C VAL A 80 -25.19 1.78 -1.77
N GLY A 81 -26.02 2.82 -1.73
CA GLY A 81 -26.89 3.16 -0.60
C GLY A 81 -26.09 3.57 0.66
N ASP A 82 -26.55 3.13 1.83
CA ASP A 82 -25.97 3.48 3.14
C ASP A 82 -24.46 3.16 3.26
N LYS A 83 -24.00 2.14 2.53
CA LYS A 83 -22.58 1.76 2.49
C LYS A 83 -21.72 2.79 1.71
N ALA A 84 -22.32 3.53 0.78
CA ALA A 84 -21.64 4.57 0.00
C ALA A 84 -21.43 5.85 0.83
N GLU A 85 -22.44 6.28 1.57
CA GLU A 85 -22.34 7.44 2.47
C GLU A 85 -21.30 7.20 3.55
N ALA A 86 -21.31 6.00 4.12
CA ALA A 86 -20.36 5.64 5.14
C ALA A 86 -18.93 5.52 4.56
N ALA A 87 -18.77 5.07 3.30
CA ALA A 87 -17.48 5.05 2.59
C ALA A 87 -16.92 6.46 2.37
N ALA A 88 -17.76 7.40 1.96
CA ALA A 88 -17.39 8.81 1.85
C ALA A 88 -16.98 9.38 3.22
N ALA A 89 -17.70 9.03 4.28
CA ALA A 89 -17.42 9.49 5.64
C ALA A 89 -16.08 9.00 6.22
N ALA A 90 -15.51 7.88 5.75
CA ALA A 90 -14.17 7.45 6.17
C ALA A 90 -13.05 7.83 5.19
N GLY A 91 -13.29 8.77 4.28
CA GLY A 91 -12.24 9.36 3.45
C GLY A 91 -11.90 8.57 2.19
N ALA A 92 -12.87 7.90 1.58
CA ALA A 92 -12.70 7.39 0.21
C ALA A 92 -12.69 8.55 -0.80
N ASP A 93 -11.73 8.55 -1.74
CA ASP A 93 -11.60 9.61 -2.76
C ASP A 93 -12.77 9.60 -3.75
N VAL A 94 -13.20 8.41 -4.17
CA VAL A 94 -14.32 8.22 -5.11
C VAL A 94 -15.15 7.02 -4.68
N VAL A 95 -16.45 7.24 -4.53
CA VAL A 95 -17.44 6.20 -4.25
C VAL A 95 -18.41 6.12 -5.42
N GLY A 96 -18.67 4.92 -5.92
CA GLY A 96 -19.61 4.74 -7.02
C GLY A 96 -19.96 3.28 -7.29
N SER A 97 -20.89 3.05 -8.21
CA SER A 97 -21.26 1.72 -8.68
C SER A 97 -21.14 1.61 -10.20
N ASP A 98 -22.23 1.69 -10.94
CA ASP A 98 -22.23 1.47 -12.40
C ASP A 98 -21.48 2.58 -13.16
N ASP A 99 -21.64 3.85 -12.77
CA ASP A 99 -20.95 4.98 -13.42
C ASP A 99 -19.42 4.89 -13.32
N LEU A 100 -18.92 4.39 -12.18
CA LEU A 100 -17.49 4.20 -11.95
C LEU A 100 -16.94 3.06 -12.80
N ILE A 101 -17.73 2.00 -12.98
CA ILE A 101 -17.38 0.84 -13.82
C ILE A 101 -17.26 1.27 -15.28
N GLU A 102 -18.19 2.06 -15.80
CA GLU A 102 -18.13 2.59 -17.16
C GLU A 102 -16.90 3.48 -17.37
N ARG A 103 -16.59 4.34 -16.40
CA ARG A 103 -15.43 5.22 -16.46
C ARG A 103 -14.10 4.45 -16.46
N ILE A 104 -14.02 3.36 -15.69
CA ILE A 104 -12.86 2.45 -15.67
C ILE A 104 -12.76 1.66 -16.97
N GLN A 105 -13.90 1.23 -17.52
CA GLN A 105 -13.96 0.58 -18.83
C GLN A 105 -13.52 1.54 -19.95
N GLY A 106 -13.78 2.84 -19.81
CA GLY A 106 -13.29 3.91 -20.67
C GLY A 106 -11.79 4.23 -20.51
N GLY A 107 -11.07 3.53 -19.62
CA GLY A 107 -9.61 3.65 -19.46
C GLY A 107 -9.16 4.52 -18.29
N TRP A 108 -10.07 4.96 -17.42
CA TRP A 108 -9.69 5.70 -16.22
C TRP A 108 -9.18 4.75 -15.12
N VAL A 109 -7.90 4.88 -14.77
CA VAL A 109 -7.19 3.96 -13.85
C VAL A 109 -6.29 4.70 -12.87
N ASP A 110 -6.75 5.87 -12.43
CA ASP A 110 -5.96 6.80 -11.63
C ASP A 110 -6.18 6.59 -10.12
N PHE A 111 -6.04 5.34 -9.67
CA PHE A 111 -6.22 4.93 -8.27
C PHE A 111 -5.26 3.79 -7.89
N ASP A 112 -4.95 3.71 -6.59
CA ASP A 112 -3.95 2.77 -6.05
C ASP A 112 -4.59 1.58 -5.34
N ALA A 113 -5.82 1.72 -4.85
CA ALA A 113 -6.55 0.65 -4.21
C ALA A 113 -8.05 0.69 -4.54
N ALA A 114 -8.64 -0.48 -4.75
CA ALA A 114 -10.08 -0.65 -4.92
C ALA A 114 -10.64 -1.53 -3.80
N ILE A 115 -11.71 -1.05 -3.17
CA ILE A 115 -12.47 -1.78 -2.16
C ILE A 115 -13.87 -2.02 -2.71
N ALA A 116 -14.40 -3.23 -2.54
CA ALA A 116 -15.73 -3.57 -3.01
C ALA A 116 -16.55 -4.25 -1.93
N THR A 117 -17.86 -3.99 -1.97
CA THR A 117 -18.83 -4.80 -1.24
C THR A 117 -19.10 -6.11 -2.00
N PRO A 118 -19.39 -7.24 -1.31
CA PRO A 118 -19.65 -8.52 -1.97
C PRO A 118 -20.74 -8.42 -3.04
N ASP A 119 -21.75 -7.60 -2.79
CA ASP A 119 -22.89 -7.37 -3.69
C ASP A 119 -22.48 -6.73 -5.03
N GLN A 120 -21.40 -5.93 -5.03
CA GLN A 120 -20.88 -5.26 -6.23
C GLN A 120 -19.78 -6.06 -6.95
N MET A 121 -19.27 -7.15 -6.36
CA MET A 121 -18.22 -7.98 -6.97
C MET A 121 -18.66 -8.60 -8.30
N ALA A 122 -19.95 -8.94 -8.45
CA ALA A 122 -20.48 -9.46 -9.71
C ALA A 122 -20.33 -8.48 -10.88
N LYS A 123 -20.43 -7.18 -10.60
CA LYS A 123 -20.28 -6.11 -11.59
C LYS A 123 -18.80 -5.76 -11.82
N VAL A 124 -18.00 -5.72 -10.75
CA VAL A 124 -16.53 -5.52 -10.82
C VAL A 124 -15.85 -6.64 -11.63
N GLY A 125 -16.42 -7.84 -11.66
CA GLY A 125 -15.98 -8.93 -12.53
C GLY A 125 -15.93 -8.57 -14.02
N ARG A 126 -16.76 -7.62 -14.50
CA ARG A 126 -16.74 -7.17 -15.91
C ARG A 126 -15.50 -6.35 -16.26
N ILE A 127 -14.98 -5.59 -15.30
CA ILE A 127 -13.75 -4.80 -15.44
C ILE A 127 -12.49 -5.55 -14.98
N ALA A 128 -12.62 -6.82 -14.56
CA ALA A 128 -11.51 -7.67 -14.16
C ALA A 128 -10.42 -7.79 -15.24
N ARG A 129 -10.79 -7.72 -16.53
CA ARG A 129 -9.81 -7.75 -17.63
C ARG A 129 -8.90 -6.52 -17.65
N VAL A 130 -9.36 -5.37 -17.16
CA VAL A 130 -8.60 -4.13 -17.07
C VAL A 130 -7.82 -4.06 -15.75
N LEU A 131 -8.44 -4.47 -14.64
CA LEU A 131 -7.86 -4.38 -13.29
C LEU A 131 -6.92 -5.54 -12.95
N GLY A 132 -7.09 -6.71 -13.56
CA GLY A 132 -6.32 -7.92 -13.31
C GLY A 132 -4.82 -7.78 -13.59
N PRO A 133 -4.40 -7.35 -14.79
CA PRO A 133 -2.98 -7.16 -15.12
C PRO A 133 -2.26 -6.12 -14.24
N ARG A 134 -3.01 -5.22 -13.61
CA ARG A 134 -2.49 -4.16 -12.73
C ARG A 134 -2.51 -4.53 -11.26
N GLY A 135 -3.05 -5.68 -10.88
CA GLY A 135 -3.14 -6.10 -9.48
C GLY A 135 -4.09 -5.26 -8.62
N LEU A 136 -4.93 -4.42 -9.24
CA LEU A 136 -5.88 -3.54 -8.56
C LEU A 136 -7.24 -4.22 -8.30
N MET A 137 -7.35 -5.51 -8.59
CA MET A 137 -8.60 -6.25 -8.42
C MET A 137 -8.86 -6.55 -6.94
N PRO A 138 -10.04 -6.19 -6.39
CA PRO A 138 -10.41 -6.53 -5.02
C PRO A 138 -10.40 -8.04 -4.82
N ASN A 139 -9.77 -8.51 -3.74
CA ASN A 139 -9.64 -9.93 -3.44
C ASN A 139 -10.10 -10.19 -1.99
N PRO A 140 -11.03 -11.14 -1.76
CA PRO A 140 -11.45 -11.51 -0.41
C PRO A 140 -10.28 -11.96 0.48
N LYS A 141 -9.26 -12.59 -0.12
CA LYS A 141 -8.06 -13.06 0.61
C LYS A 141 -7.19 -11.92 1.13
N THR A 142 -7.20 -10.75 0.49
CA THR A 142 -6.47 -9.56 0.94
C THR A 142 -7.32 -8.66 1.85
N GLY A 143 -8.57 -9.05 2.14
CA GLY A 143 -9.49 -8.29 2.98
C GLY A 143 -10.02 -7.01 2.35
N THR A 144 -9.83 -6.82 1.04
CA THR A 144 -10.35 -5.65 0.28
C THR A 144 -11.80 -5.84 -0.18
N VAL A 145 -12.39 -7.01 0.11
CA VAL A 145 -13.82 -7.28 -0.02
C VAL A 145 -14.41 -7.42 1.37
N THR A 146 -15.29 -6.49 1.76
CA THR A 146 -15.86 -6.46 3.12
C THR A 146 -17.37 -6.22 3.09
N PRO A 147 -18.19 -7.08 3.74
CA PRO A 147 -19.63 -6.88 3.86
C PRO A 147 -20.00 -5.79 4.86
N MET A 148 -19.13 -5.55 5.86
CA MET A 148 -19.34 -4.64 6.97
C MET A 148 -18.59 -3.34 6.73
N TRP A 149 -19.36 -2.26 6.63
CA TRP A 149 -18.88 -0.91 6.84
C TRP A 149 -19.67 -0.31 8.02
N PRO A 150 -19.03 0.28 9.04
CA PRO A 150 -17.61 0.56 9.17
C PRO A 150 -16.86 -0.63 9.79
N ARG A 151 -15.74 -1.06 9.20
CA ARG A 151 -14.66 -1.56 10.06
C ARG A 151 -14.04 -0.33 10.73
N PRO A 152 -13.47 -0.43 11.94
CA PRO A 152 -12.30 0.36 12.27
C PRO A 152 -11.21 -0.03 11.26
N SER A 153 -11.23 0.60 10.08
CA SER A 153 -10.26 0.39 9.03
C SER A 153 -8.96 1.10 9.43
N PRO A 154 -7.79 0.61 8.98
CA PRO A 154 -6.49 1.22 9.26
C PRO A 154 -6.39 2.67 8.78
N ILE A 155 -7.29 3.11 7.89
CA ILE A 155 -7.46 4.51 7.45
C ILE A 155 -7.71 5.42 8.65
N SER A 156 -8.57 5.00 9.58
CA SER A 156 -8.92 5.79 10.79
C SER A 156 -7.86 5.77 11.91
N ARG A 157 -6.84 4.92 11.80
CA ARG A 157 -5.75 4.79 12.80
C ARG A 157 -4.51 5.59 12.42
N ALA A 158 -4.32 5.87 11.12
CA ALA A 158 -3.24 6.74 10.64
C ALA A 158 -3.38 8.17 11.16
N GLU A 159 -4.59 8.71 11.27
CA GLU A 159 -4.82 10.07 11.78
C GLU A 159 -4.83 10.18 13.31
N ARG A 160 -5.04 9.06 14.03
CA ARG A 160 -5.19 9.07 15.49
C ARG A 160 -3.87 8.98 16.27
N SER A 161 -2.73 8.82 15.58
CA SER A 161 -1.40 8.80 16.22
C SER A 161 -0.72 10.16 16.32
N THR A 162 -1.26 11.19 15.67
CA THR A 162 -0.68 12.55 15.66
C THR A 162 -1.34 13.51 16.66
N SER A 163 -2.36 13.06 17.42
CA SER A 163 -3.08 13.92 18.39
C SER A 163 -3.03 13.44 19.85
N ALA A 164 -2.23 12.43 20.17
CA ALA A 164 -2.06 11.94 21.55
C ALA A 164 -0.62 12.17 22.06
N SER A 165 -0.15 13.41 22.01
CA SER A 165 1.09 13.81 22.69
C SER A 165 1.03 15.24 23.24
N THR A 166 -0.08 15.66 23.85
CA THR A 166 -0.05 16.79 24.79
C THR A 166 -1.15 16.63 25.84
N SER A 167 -0.83 16.00 26.96
CA SER A 167 -1.28 16.40 28.30
C SER A 167 -1.05 15.28 29.31
N THR A 168 -0.06 15.46 30.18
CA THR A 168 -0.08 15.23 31.64
C THR A 168 1.35 15.40 32.17
N PRO A 169 1.59 15.70 33.45
CA PRO A 169 0.85 16.56 34.38
C PRO A 169 1.80 17.50 35.18
N THR A 170 1.32 18.66 35.65
CA THR A 170 2.04 19.46 36.66
C THR A 170 1.06 19.94 37.72
N SER A 171 1.51 19.88 38.99
CA SER A 171 0.82 20.20 40.26
C SER A 171 -0.19 19.13 40.72
N THR A 172 -0.14 18.61 41.95
CA THR A 172 0.42 19.09 43.24
C THR A 172 1.01 17.93 44.03
#